data_AF-A0A1G7GR65-F1
#
_entry.id   AF-A0A1G7GR65-F1
#
_cell.length_a   1.000
_cell.length_b   1.000
_cell.length_c   1.000
_cell.angle_alpha   90.00
_cell.angle_beta   90.00
_cell.angle_gamma   90.00
#
_symmetry.space_group_name_H-M   'P 1'
#
loop_
_entity.id
_entity.type
_entity.pdbx_description
1 polymer ?
#
loop_
_entity_poly.entity_id
_entity_poly.type
_entity_poly.pdbx_seq_one_letter_code
_entity_poly.pdbx_strand_id
1 'polypeptide(L)'
;MSDINPSMAFGYRALTIALEARQRPVTAGEIEAFSTYARDLVPDDELAMSAVSVFAADAPDDHEGAGLALFHFVCDWKDGAVRSDAERTEQLLREELPRGFDAWQREVAHG
;
A
#
# COMPACT_ATOMS: atom_id res chain seq x y z
N MET A 1 -6.25 5.30 -20.33
CA MET A 1 -6.80 4.39 -19.30
C MET A 1 -6.16 4.83 -18.00
N SER A 2 -6.92 5.06 -16.94
CA SER A 2 -6.32 5.52 -15.67
C SER A 2 -5.48 4.38 -15.11
N ASP A 3 -4.17 4.58 -14.99
CA ASP A 3 -3.27 3.63 -14.33
C ASP A 3 -3.71 3.51 -12.87
N ILE A 4 -4.28 2.36 -12.51
CA ILE A 4 -4.69 2.10 -11.13
C ILE A 4 -3.41 1.96 -10.30
N ASN A 5 -3.23 2.81 -9.29
CA ASN A 5 -2.13 2.68 -8.34
C ASN A 5 -2.29 1.34 -7.56
N PRO A 6 -1.34 0.39 -7.69
CA PRO A 6 -1.45 -0.94 -7.08
C PRO A 6 -1.60 -0.90 -5.55
N SER A 7 -0.89 0.01 -4.88
CA SER A 7 -0.97 0.16 -3.42
C SER A 7 -2.35 0.64 -2.97
N MET A 8 -2.94 1.58 -3.70
CA MET A 8 -4.32 2.02 -3.44
C MET A 8 -5.33 0.89 -3.66
N ALA A 9 -5.16 0.11 -4.73
CA ALA A 9 -6.04 -1.03 -5.02
C ALA A 9 -5.95 -2.12 -3.94
N PHE A 10 -4.73 -2.43 -3.48
CA PHE A 10 -4.53 -3.32 -2.34
C PHE A 10 -5.20 -2.78 -1.08
N GLY A 11 -4.98 -1.50 -0.74
CA GLY A 11 -5.55 -0.88 0.45
C GLY A 11 -7.08 -0.95 0.48
N TYR A 12 -7.74 -0.69 -0.66
CA TYR A 12 -9.20 -0.85 -0.75
C TYR A 12 -9.64 -2.28 -0.53
N ARG A 13 -8.97 -3.27 -1.15
CA ARG A 13 -9.33 -4.68 -0.99
C ARG A 13 -9.12 -5.16 0.43
N ALA A 14 -8.00 -4.78 1.05
CA ALA A 14 -7.67 -5.11 2.42
C ALA A 14 -8.67 -4.50 3.41
N LEU A 15 -9.12 -3.26 3.19
CA LEU A 15 -10.21 -2.66 3.97
C LEU A 15 -11.54 -3.40 3.81
N THR A 16 -11.90 -3.79 2.58
CA THR A 16 -13.13 -4.54 2.34
C THR A 16 -13.13 -5.86 3.10
N ILE A 17 -12.08 -6.68 2.94
CA ILE A 17 -12.03 -7.99 3.59
C ILE A 17 -11.91 -7.87 5.12
N ALA A 18 -11.21 -6.86 5.63
CA ALA A 18 -11.18 -6.56 7.05
C ALA A 18 -12.58 -6.26 7.62
N LEU A 19 -13.37 -5.44 6.93
CA LEU A 19 -14.74 -5.12 7.34
C LEU A 19 -15.69 -6.31 7.19
N GLU A 20 -15.50 -7.15 6.19
CA GLU A 20 -16.26 -8.40 6.01
C GLU A 20 -15.96 -9.39 7.14
N ALA A 21 -14.68 -9.59 7.46
CA ALA A 21 -14.22 -10.46 8.54
C ALA A 21 -14.76 -10.00 9.90
N ARG A 22 -14.96 -8.70 10.12
CA ARG A 22 -15.61 -8.20 11.35
C ARG A 22 -17.11 -8.47 11.43
N GLN A 23 -17.78 -8.77 10.31
CA GLN A 23 -19.22 -9.02 10.26
C GLN A 23 -19.55 -10.51 10.24
N ARG A 24 -18.67 -11.33 9.65
CA ARG A 24 -18.85 -12.78 9.53
C ARG A 24 -17.50 -13.49 9.38
N PRO A 25 -17.46 -14.81 9.63
CA PRO A 25 -16.33 -15.62 9.19
C PRO A 25 -16.08 -15.45 7.70
N VAL A 26 -14.82 -15.18 7.34
CA VAL A 26 -14.33 -15.23 5.97
C VAL A 26 -14.01 -16.68 5.61
N THR A 27 -14.38 -17.07 4.40
CA THR A 27 -14.17 -18.42 3.91
C THR A 27 -12.73 -18.63 3.47
N ALA A 28 -12.27 -19.88 3.45
CA ALA A 28 -10.95 -20.23 2.94
C ALA A 28 -10.70 -19.71 1.50
N GLY A 29 -11.72 -19.74 0.64
CA GLY A 29 -11.63 -19.20 -0.72
C GLY A 29 -11.48 -17.68 -0.77
N GLU A 30 -12.11 -16.95 0.15
CA GLU A 30 -11.95 -15.49 0.25
C GLU A 30 -10.55 -15.11 0.74
N ILE A 31 -10.02 -15.87 1.69
CA ILE A 31 -8.64 -15.72 2.19
C ILE A 31 -7.63 -16.00 1.07
N GLU A 32 -7.81 -17.09 0.30
CA GLU A 32 -6.94 -17.43 -0.82
C GLU A 32 -7.00 -16.38 -1.93
N ALA A 33 -8.20 -15.90 -2.27
CA ALA A 33 -8.40 -14.86 -3.27
C ALA A 33 -7.74 -13.55 -2.85
N PHE A 34 -7.88 -13.15 -1.58
CA PHE A 34 -7.20 -11.96 -1.05
C PHE A 34 -5.67 -12.12 -1.05
N SER A 35 -5.18 -13.29 -0.65
CA SER A 35 -3.73 -13.57 -0.65
C SER A 35 -3.13 -13.51 -2.05
N THR A 36 -3.85 -14.03 -3.05
CA THR A 36 -3.44 -13.96 -4.46
C THR A 36 -3.47 -12.52 -4.96
N TYR A 37 -4.55 -11.79 -4.67
CA TYR A 37 -4.67 -10.37 -5.02
C TYR A 37 -3.54 -9.51 -4.43
N ALA A 38 -3.13 -9.78 -3.19
CA ALA A 38 -2.02 -9.10 -2.55
C ALA A 38 -0.68 -9.38 -3.26
N ARG A 39 -0.39 -10.64 -3.60
CA ARG A 39 0.83 -11.01 -4.36
C ARG A 39 0.89 -10.34 -5.72
N ASP A 40 -0.25 -10.18 -6.39
CA ASP A 40 -0.28 -9.57 -7.73
C ASP A 40 -0.08 -8.05 -7.70
N LEU A 41 -0.50 -7.37 -6.64
CA LEU A 41 -0.44 -5.90 -6.56
C LEU A 41 0.78 -5.36 -5.83
N VAL A 42 1.20 -6.01 -4.75
CA VAL A 42 2.27 -5.54 -3.86
C VAL A 42 3.27 -6.68 -3.56
N PRO A 43 3.81 -7.37 -4.58
CA PRO A 43 4.66 -8.55 -4.38
C PRO A 43 5.92 -8.25 -3.55
N ASP A 44 6.45 -7.04 -3.64
CA ASP A 44 7.70 -6.62 -3.01
C ASP A 44 7.48 -5.88 -1.67
N ASP A 45 6.23 -5.66 -1.25
CA ASP A 45 5.93 -5.05 0.05
C ASP A 45 5.85 -6.12 1.13
N GLU A 46 6.99 -6.40 1.77
CA GLU A 46 7.12 -7.41 2.82
C GLU A 46 6.16 -7.17 4.00
N LEU A 47 5.87 -5.91 4.33
CA LEU A 47 4.96 -5.57 5.43
C LEU A 47 3.51 -5.91 5.06
N ALA A 48 3.07 -5.53 3.87
CA ALA A 48 1.76 -5.88 3.35
C ALA A 48 1.60 -7.40 3.23
N MET A 49 2.60 -8.10 2.70
CA MET A 49 2.59 -9.55 2.57
C MET A 49 2.59 -10.28 3.92
N SER A 50 3.29 -9.75 4.92
CA SER A 50 3.26 -10.27 6.29
C SER A 50 1.87 -10.08 6.92
N ALA A 51 1.26 -8.89 6.79
CA ALA A 51 -0.08 -8.62 7.32
C ALA A 51 -1.15 -9.54 6.71
N VAL A 52 -1.06 -9.78 5.40
CA VAL A 52 -1.94 -10.72 4.68
C VAL A 52 -1.74 -12.15 5.18
N SER A 53 -0.49 -12.56 5.41
CA SER A 53 -0.18 -13.91 5.89
C SER A 53 -0.68 -14.15 7.31
N VAL A 54 -0.54 -13.16 8.20
CA VAL A 54 -1.08 -13.20 9.57
C VAL A 54 -2.61 -13.26 9.53
N PHE A 55 -3.25 -12.40 8.75
CA PHE A 55 -4.70 -12.44 8.57
C PHE A 55 -5.17 -13.82 8.07
N ALA A 56 -4.48 -14.40 7.09
CA ALA A 56 -4.84 -15.70 6.53
C ALA A 56 -4.71 -16.86 7.53
N ALA A 57 -3.75 -16.77 8.46
CA ALA A 57 -3.54 -17.76 9.51
C ALA A 57 -4.58 -17.63 10.63
N ASP A 58 -4.90 -16.40 11.04
CA ASP A 58 -5.73 -16.14 12.23
C ASP A 58 -7.24 -16.13 11.91
N ALA A 59 -7.63 -15.71 10.71
CA ALA A 59 -9.04 -15.52 10.35
C ALA A 59 -9.94 -16.78 10.48
N PRO A 60 -9.46 -18.02 10.25
CA PRO A 60 -10.27 -19.22 10.49
C PRO A 60 -10.66 -19.41 11.96
N ASP A 61 -9.83 -18.96 12.90
CA ASP A 61 -10.00 -19.17 14.34
C ASP A 61 -10.59 -17.93 15.04
N ASP A 62 -10.15 -16.72 14.64
CA ASP A 62 -10.61 -15.43 15.15
C ASP A 62 -10.77 -14.42 14.00
N HIS A 63 -11.87 -14.57 13.26
CA HIS A 63 -12.16 -13.70 12.12
C HIS A 63 -12.34 -12.22 12.52
N GLU A 64 -12.91 -11.93 13.68
CA GLU A 64 -13.15 -10.55 14.11
C GLU A 64 -11.84 -9.86 14.51
N GLY A 65 -11.00 -10.54 15.30
CA GLY A 65 -9.68 -10.06 15.69
C GLY A 65 -8.74 -9.89 14.49
N ALA A 66 -8.70 -10.89 13.60
CA ALA A 66 -7.92 -10.81 12.36
C ALA A 66 -8.38 -9.64 11.47
N GLY A 67 -9.70 -9.44 11.33
CA GLY A 67 -10.27 -8.31 10.60
C GLY A 67 -9.89 -6.95 11.21
N LEU A 68 -9.93 -6.82 12.54
CA LEU A 68 -9.52 -5.59 13.23
C LEU A 68 -8.03 -5.30 13.05
N ALA A 69 -7.17 -6.33 13.18
CA ALA A 69 -5.73 -6.19 13.00
C ALA A 69 -5.38 -5.74 11.57
N LEU A 70 -6.02 -6.35 10.56
CA LEU A 70 -5.83 -5.96 9.16
C LEU A 70 -6.33 -4.54 8.89
N PHE A 71 -7.46 -4.13 9.48
CA PHE A 71 -7.97 -2.77 9.37
C PHE A 71 -6.97 -1.74 9.91
N HIS A 72 -6.42 -1.95 11.11
CA HIS A 72 -5.41 -1.06 11.69
C HIS A 72 -4.15 -1.01 10.82
N PHE A 73 -3.68 -2.17 10.34
CA PHE A 73 -2.55 -2.22 9.42
C PHE A 73 -2.78 -1.32 8.20
N VAL A 74 -3.92 -1.41 7.51
CA VAL A 74 -4.15 -0.62 6.29
C VAL A 74 -4.23 0.89 6.59
N CYS A 75 -4.82 1.27 7.74
CA CYS A 75 -4.86 2.65 8.18
C CYS A 75 -3.45 3.23 8.37
N ASP A 76 -2.55 2.48 9.02
CA ASP A 76 -1.19 2.93 9.33
C ASP A 76 -0.24 2.79 8.12
N TRP A 77 -0.44 1.76 7.30
CA TRP A 77 0.35 1.46 6.11
C TRP A 77 0.27 2.57 5.07
N LYS A 78 -0.90 3.21 4.93
CA LYS A 78 -1.09 4.35 4.02
C LYS A 78 -0.22 5.56 4.42
N ASP A 79 -0.03 5.81 5.71
CA ASP A 79 0.84 6.92 6.17
C ASP A 79 2.32 6.64 5.85
N GLY A 80 2.73 5.37 5.87
CA GLY A 80 4.05 4.93 5.42
C GLY A 80 4.25 5.02 3.91
N ALA A 81 3.25 4.61 3.12
CA ALA A 81 3.30 4.66 1.66
C ALA A 81 3.32 6.10 1.12
N VAL A 82 2.55 7.02 1.71
CA VAL A 82 2.57 8.44 1.34
C VAL A 82 3.92 9.08 1.66
N ARG A 83 4.57 8.68 2.76
CA ARG A 83 5.91 9.14 3.10
C ARG A 83 6.96 8.59 2.13
N SER A 84 6.90 7.30 1.83
CA SER A 84 7.81 6.65 0.87
C SER A 84 7.66 7.22 -0.54
N ASP A 85 6.44 7.50 -1.00
CA ASP A 85 6.19 8.14 -2.29
C ASP A 85 6.69 9.59 -2.33
N ALA A 86 6.58 10.33 -1.22
CA ALA A 86 7.14 11.68 -1.09
C ALA A 86 8.67 11.66 -1.11
N GLU A 87 9.30 10.75 -0.36
CA GLU A 87 10.76 10.55 -0.32
C GLU A 87 11.30 10.10 -1.67
N ARG A 88 10.61 9.18 -2.35
CA ARG A 88 10.94 8.72 -3.69
C ARG A 88 10.80 9.84 -4.72
N THR A 89 9.74 10.64 -4.63
CA THR A 89 9.55 11.82 -5.49
C THR A 89 10.65 12.86 -5.26
N GLU A 90 11.01 13.11 -3.99
CA GLU A 90 12.10 14.02 -3.64
C GLU A 90 13.45 13.50 -4.15
N GLN A 91 13.70 12.19 -4.06
CA GLN A 91 14.90 11.56 -4.56
C GLN A 91 14.97 11.63 -6.09
N LEU A 92 13.86 11.35 -6.80
CA LEU A 92 13.79 11.51 -8.25
C LEU A 92 14.01 12.98 -8.67
N LEU A 93 13.46 13.95 -7.94
CA LEU A 93 13.72 15.37 -8.19
C LEU A 93 15.19 15.74 -7.97
N ARG A 94 15.87 15.14 -6.99
CA ARG A 94 17.30 15.34 -6.76
C ARG A 94 18.18 14.66 -7.82
N GLU A 95 17.78 13.48 -8.30
CA GLU A 95 18.51 12.69 -9.29
C GLU A 95 18.28 13.20 -10.74
N GLU A 96 17.08 13.69 -11.07
CA GLU A 96 16.75 14.35 -12.35
C GLU A 96 17.30 15.78 -12.45
N LEU A 97 17.91 16.30 -11.37
CA LEU A 97 18.66 17.55 -11.43
C LEU A 97 20.14 17.33 -11.71
N PRO A 98 20.54 17.22 -13.00
CA PRO A 98 21.77 17.80 -13.46
C PRO A 98 21.49 19.01 -14.37
N ARG A 99 21.93 20.20 -13.91
CA ARG A 99 22.17 21.45 -14.66
C ARG A 99 20.98 22.37 -15.00
N GLY A 100 19.74 21.91 -14.94
CA GLY A 100 18.58 22.74 -15.31
C GLY A 100 18.28 23.89 -14.34
N PHE A 101 18.23 23.60 -13.04
CA PHE A 101 17.86 24.61 -12.03
C PHE A 101 18.91 25.72 -11.87
N ASP A 102 20.20 25.37 -11.90
CA ASP A 102 21.30 26.34 -11.88
C ASP A 102 21.41 27.18 -13.16
N ALA A 103 20.94 26.65 -14.30
CA ALA A 103 20.85 27.40 -15.56
C ALA A 103 19.66 28.36 -15.53
N TRP A 104 18.49 27.89 -15.09
CA TRP A 104 17.28 28.70 -14.93
C TRP A 104 17.48 29.83 -13.90
N GLN A 105 18.09 29.56 -12.74
CA GLN A 105 18.38 30.60 -11.74
C GLN A 105 19.34 31.68 -12.28
N ARG A 106 20.30 31.33 -13.14
CA ARG A 106 21.19 32.30 -13.78
C ARG A 106 20.48 33.14 -14.84
N GLU A 107 19.52 32.59 -15.57
CA GLU A 107 18.71 33.35 -16.53
C GLU A 107 17.75 34.31 -15.83
N VAL A 108 17.14 33.91 -14.72
CA VAL A 108 16.21 34.76 -13.93
C VAL A 108 16.96 35.87 -13.17
N ALA A 109 18.20 35.65 -12.76
CA ALA A 109 19.02 36.66 -12.08
C ALA A 109 19.64 37.72 -13.04
N HIS A 110 19.57 37.51 -14.35
CA HIS A 110 20.13 38.40 -15.38
C HIS A 110 19.07 38.93 -16.38
N GLY A 111 17.78 38.71 -16.10
CA GLY A 111 16.64 39.25 -16.85
C GLY A 111 16.03 40.49 -16.20
#